data_AF-A0A9J6DRX2-F1
#
_entry.id   AF-A0A9J6DRX2-F1
#
_cell.length_a   1.000
_cell.length_b   1.000
_cell.length_c   1.000
_cell.angle_alpha   90.00
_cell.angle_beta   90.00
_cell.angle_gamma   90.00
#
_symmetry.space_group_name_H-M   'P 1'
#
loop_
_entity.id
_entity.type
_entity.pdbx_description
1 polymer ?
#
loop_
_entity_poly.entity_id
_entity_poly.type
_entity_poly.pdbx_seq_one_letter_code
_entity_poly.pdbx_strand_id
1 'polypeptide(L)'
;MFAFDSQKTVKRVVKALPCVGVGIKYGIPQTRRASLMSPRQIFQQSNMTQKWQRREISNFEYLMFLNTIAGRTYNDLNQYPVFPWVLTNYESPELDLNLPSNYRDLSKPIGALNPSRRAFFEERYETWEHEVIPPFHYGTHYSTAAFTLNWLVRVEPFTTLFLALQGGKFDHANRMFASIAQSWKNCQRDTSDVKELIPEFFYLPEMLVNKNGYQLGRQEDGTQVGDVVLPPWAASPEEFVRINRMGKAKGGSKPPDQALPHLGQQ
;
A
#
# COMPACT_ATOMS: atom_id res chain seq x y z
N MET A 1 -19.17 7.26 -0.44
CA MET A 1 -19.36 5.87 0.04
C MET A 1 -20.48 5.89 1.06
N PHE A 2 -21.30 4.84 1.16
CA PHE A 2 -22.38 4.76 2.14
C PHE A 2 -22.31 3.44 2.91
N ALA A 3 -22.57 3.49 4.21
CA ALA A 3 -22.75 2.33 5.06
C ALA A 3 -24.25 2.16 5.37
N PHE A 4 -24.70 0.91 5.45
CA PHE A 4 -26.08 0.57 5.77
C PHE A 4 -26.11 -0.45 6.90
N ASP A 5 -27.23 -0.49 7.62
CA ASP A 5 -27.50 -1.41 8.73
C ASP A 5 -27.46 -2.90 8.35
N SER A 6 -27.75 -3.22 7.08
CA SER A 6 -27.82 -4.61 6.63
C SER A 6 -27.58 -4.79 5.13
N GLN A 7 -27.12 -5.99 4.77
CA GLN A 7 -27.03 -6.42 3.37
C GLN A 7 -28.39 -6.44 2.66
N LYS A 8 -29.50 -6.63 3.38
CA LYS A 8 -30.85 -6.52 2.82
C LYS A 8 -31.14 -5.09 2.35
N THR A 9 -30.74 -4.09 3.14
CA THR A 9 -30.86 -2.67 2.76
C THR A 9 -30.00 -2.37 1.53
N VAL A 10 -28.74 -2.82 1.49
CA VAL A 10 -27.87 -2.65 0.30
C VAL A 10 -28.54 -3.20 -0.97
N LYS A 11 -29.11 -4.41 -0.92
CA LYS A 11 -29.82 -5.01 -2.06
C LYS A 11 -31.02 -4.17 -2.52
N ARG A 12 -31.80 -3.62 -1.59
CA ARG A 12 -32.93 -2.72 -1.90
C ARG A 12 -32.45 -1.45 -2.58
N VAL A 13 -31.38 -0.83 -2.07
CA VAL A 13 -30.79 0.38 -2.68
C VAL A 13 -30.28 0.10 -4.09
N VAL A 14 -29.51 -0.98 -4.30
CA VAL A 14 -29.01 -1.35 -5.63
C VAL A 14 -30.15 -1.62 -6.62
N LYS A 15 -31.28 -2.18 -6.17
CA LYS A 15 -32.47 -2.38 -7.01
C LYS A 15 -33.06 -1.07 -7.53
N ALA A 16 -33.00 0.00 -6.73
CA ALA A 16 -33.51 1.33 -7.08
C ALA A 16 -32.52 2.16 -7.93
N LEU A 17 -31.23 1.85 -7.88
CA LEU A 17 -30.19 2.58 -8.62
C LEU A 17 -30.12 2.20 -10.11
N PRO A 18 -29.49 3.04 -10.95
CA PRO A 18 -29.19 2.73 -12.35
C PRO A 18 -28.42 1.42 -12.52
N CYS A 19 -28.75 0.66 -13.56
CA CYS A 19 -28.16 -0.64 -13.84
C CYS A 19 -26.78 -0.52 -14.51
N VAL A 20 -25.77 -0.12 -13.74
CA VAL A 20 -24.40 0.12 -14.27
C VAL A 20 -23.40 -0.98 -13.91
N GLY A 21 -23.78 -1.92 -13.04
CA GLY A 21 -22.90 -3.00 -12.57
C GLY A 21 -21.69 -2.46 -11.81
N VAL A 22 -20.51 -2.97 -12.16
CA VAL A 22 -19.20 -2.52 -11.65
C VAL A 22 -18.47 -1.63 -12.68
N GLY A 23 -19.22 -1.05 -13.62
CA GLY A 23 -18.68 -0.27 -14.74
C GLY A 23 -18.21 -1.11 -15.92
N ILE A 24 -17.69 -0.43 -16.94
CA ILE A 24 -17.33 -1.06 -18.24
C ILE A 24 -15.91 -1.65 -18.27
N LYS A 25 -15.05 -1.25 -17.32
CA LYS A 25 -13.60 -1.49 -17.42
C LYS A 25 -13.20 -2.95 -17.18
N TYR A 26 -14.00 -3.71 -16.43
CA TYR A 26 -13.61 -5.04 -15.93
C TYR A 26 -14.07 -6.20 -16.82
N GLY A 27 -14.71 -5.93 -17.97
CA GLY A 27 -15.24 -6.97 -18.84
C GLY A 27 -16.39 -7.78 -18.23
N ILE A 28 -17.07 -7.21 -17.22
CA ILE A 28 -18.22 -7.82 -16.56
C ILE A 28 -19.51 -7.14 -17.06
N PRO A 29 -20.58 -7.88 -17.38
CA PRO A 29 -21.85 -7.29 -17.79
C PRO A 29 -22.41 -6.29 -16.78
N GLN A 30 -22.89 -5.15 -17.27
CA GLN A 30 -23.45 -4.06 -16.46
C GLN A 30 -24.84 -4.40 -15.92
N THR A 31 -24.88 -5.31 -14.95
CA THR A 31 -26.13 -5.76 -14.31
C THR A 31 -26.17 -5.33 -12.86
N ARG A 32 -27.36 -5.12 -12.28
CA ARG A 32 -27.49 -4.90 -10.83
C ARG A 32 -26.94 -6.05 -9.99
N ARG A 33 -26.98 -7.28 -10.54
CA ARG A 33 -26.34 -8.45 -9.93
C ARG A 33 -24.83 -8.26 -9.84
N ALA A 34 -24.19 -7.69 -10.86
CA ALA A 34 -22.76 -7.43 -10.85
C ALA A 34 -22.35 -6.46 -9.72
N SER A 35 -23.18 -5.46 -9.42
CA SER A 35 -22.94 -4.55 -8.28
C SER A 35 -23.02 -5.23 -6.90
N LEU A 36 -23.58 -6.44 -6.82
CA LEU A 36 -23.75 -7.23 -5.59
C LEU A 36 -22.83 -8.46 -5.55
N MET A 37 -21.94 -8.62 -6.53
CA MET A 37 -20.99 -9.73 -6.55
C MET A 37 -19.96 -9.58 -5.44
N SER A 38 -19.54 -10.70 -4.87
CA SER A 38 -18.42 -10.70 -3.93
C SER A 38 -17.09 -10.39 -4.63
N PRO A 39 -16.06 -9.92 -3.92
CA PRO A 39 -14.72 -9.70 -4.48
C PRO A 39 -14.20 -10.90 -5.30
N ARG A 40 -14.40 -12.12 -4.77
CA ARG A 40 -14.00 -13.37 -5.43
C ARG A 40 -14.74 -13.58 -6.75
N GLN A 41 -16.04 -13.32 -6.78
CA GLN A 41 -16.85 -13.46 -8.00
C GLN A 41 -16.42 -12.43 -9.06
N ILE A 42 -16.15 -11.18 -8.67
CA ILE A 42 -15.69 -10.13 -9.58
C ILE A 42 -14.33 -10.52 -10.17
N PHE A 43 -13.40 -10.98 -9.33
CA PHE A 43 -12.08 -11.44 -9.78
C PHE A 43 -12.18 -12.57 -10.81
N GLN A 44 -13.00 -13.59 -10.54
CA GLN A 44 -13.16 -14.76 -11.41
C GLN A 44 -13.84 -14.45 -12.75
N GLN A 45 -14.77 -13.49 -12.79
CA GLN A 45 -15.53 -13.14 -14.00
C GLN A 45 -14.91 -12.00 -14.81
N SER A 46 -13.96 -11.27 -14.24
CA SER A 46 -13.26 -10.18 -14.89
C SER A 46 -12.26 -10.69 -15.94
N ASN A 47 -12.07 -9.94 -17.01
CA ASN A 47 -11.02 -10.20 -17.99
C ASN A 47 -9.69 -9.48 -17.70
N MET A 48 -9.60 -8.76 -16.57
CA MET A 48 -8.46 -7.92 -16.24
C MET A 48 -7.16 -8.71 -16.02
N THR A 49 -7.24 -9.93 -15.49
CA THR A 49 -6.07 -10.80 -15.32
C THR A 49 -5.45 -11.18 -16.67
N GLN A 50 -6.28 -11.54 -17.64
CA GLN A 50 -5.82 -11.88 -19.00
C GLN A 50 -5.24 -10.65 -19.70
N LYS A 51 -5.88 -9.48 -19.56
CA LYS A 51 -5.36 -8.21 -20.08
C LYS A 51 -3.98 -7.89 -19.49
N TRP A 52 -3.81 -8.09 -18.18
CA TRP A 52 -2.54 -7.87 -17.51
C TRP A 52 -1.45 -8.83 -18.00
N GLN A 53 -1.76 -10.13 -18.10
CA GLN A 53 -0.83 -11.14 -18.64
C GLN A 53 -0.41 -10.84 -20.08
N ARG A 54 -1.34 -10.32 -20.90
CA ARG A 54 -1.08 -9.87 -22.28
C ARG A 54 -0.44 -8.48 -22.38
N ARG A 55 -0.15 -7.83 -21.25
CA ARG A 55 0.40 -6.47 -21.16
C ARG A 55 -0.48 -5.38 -21.80
N GLU A 56 -1.78 -5.64 -21.93
CA GLU A 56 -2.78 -4.64 -22.34
C GLU A 56 -3.05 -3.63 -21.23
N ILE A 57 -2.78 -4.00 -19.97
CA ILE A 57 -2.78 -3.11 -18.81
C ILE A 57 -1.50 -3.28 -18.01
N SER A 58 -1.05 -2.20 -17.38
CA SER A 58 0.17 -2.17 -16.58
C SER A 58 0.01 -2.84 -15.20
N ASN A 59 1.14 -3.14 -14.54
CA ASN A 59 1.16 -3.55 -13.13
C ASN A 59 0.48 -2.50 -12.22
N PHE A 60 0.51 -1.22 -12.59
CA PHE A 60 -0.19 -0.17 -11.85
C PHE A 60 -1.69 -0.34 -11.92
N GLU A 61 -2.23 -0.41 -13.13
CA GLU A 61 -3.67 -0.57 -13.35
C GLU A 61 -4.20 -1.88 -12.79
N TYR A 62 -3.43 -2.96 -12.91
CA TYR A 62 -3.82 -4.25 -12.35
C TYR A 62 -3.84 -4.24 -10.82
N LEU A 63 -2.85 -3.65 -10.14
CA LEU A 63 -2.92 -3.48 -8.68
C LEU A 63 -4.07 -2.56 -8.24
N MET A 64 -4.37 -1.51 -8.99
CA MET A 64 -5.53 -0.66 -8.71
C MET A 64 -6.84 -1.43 -8.87
N PHE A 65 -6.93 -2.28 -9.90
CA PHE A 65 -8.06 -3.19 -10.07
C PHE A 65 -8.22 -4.14 -8.88
N LEU A 66 -7.15 -4.84 -8.48
CA LEU A 66 -7.17 -5.77 -7.34
C LEU A 66 -7.58 -5.07 -6.04
N ASN A 67 -7.04 -3.89 -5.77
CA ASN A 67 -7.43 -3.07 -4.62
C ASN A 67 -8.94 -2.74 -4.68
N THR A 68 -9.40 -2.21 -5.82
CA THR A 68 -10.79 -1.79 -5.99
C THR A 68 -11.77 -2.94 -5.74
N ILE A 69 -11.54 -4.11 -6.34
CA ILE A 69 -12.45 -5.25 -6.18
C ILE A 69 -12.37 -5.89 -4.80
N ALA A 70 -11.25 -5.72 -4.09
CA ALA A 70 -11.09 -6.14 -2.70
C ALA A 70 -11.82 -5.20 -1.71
N GLY A 71 -12.51 -4.17 -2.19
CA GLY A 71 -13.24 -3.21 -1.37
C GLY A 71 -12.41 -2.00 -0.92
N ARG A 72 -11.16 -1.89 -1.37
CA ARG A 72 -10.28 -0.78 -1.01
C ARG A 72 -10.73 0.50 -1.72
N THR A 73 -10.61 1.63 -1.03
CA THR A 73 -11.21 2.90 -1.48
C THR A 73 -10.49 4.10 -0.88
N TYR A 74 -10.47 5.20 -1.63
CA TYR A 74 -9.98 6.49 -1.15
C TYR A 74 -10.95 7.18 -0.17
N ASN A 75 -12.19 6.69 -0.06
CA ASN A 75 -13.21 7.30 0.81
C ASN A 75 -13.11 6.84 2.28
N ASP A 76 -12.36 5.77 2.57
CA ASP A 76 -12.14 5.25 3.92
C ASP A 76 -10.66 4.93 4.09
N LEU A 77 -9.97 5.75 4.89
CA LEU A 77 -8.53 5.63 5.12
C LEU A 77 -8.15 4.32 5.83
N ASN A 78 -9.09 3.66 6.53
CA ASN A 78 -8.84 2.34 7.11
C ASN A 78 -8.80 1.24 6.05
N GLN A 79 -9.35 1.51 4.86
CA GLN A 79 -9.40 0.60 3.72
C GLN A 79 -8.69 1.21 2.50
N TYR A 80 -7.67 2.03 2.74
CA TYR A 80 -6.91 2.68 1.68
C TYR A 80 -6.24 1.64 0.76
N PRO A 81 -6.10 1.91 -0.56
CA PRO A 81 -5.37 1.03 -1.47
C PRO A 81 -3.93 0.76 -1.03
N VAL A 82 -3.46 -0.46 -1.24
CA VAL A 82 -2.15 -0.96 -0.79
C VAL A 82 -1.29 -1.34 -1.98
N PHE A 83 -0.06 -0.85 -2.00
CA PHE A 83 0.96 -1.16 -3.00
C PHE A 83 2.21 -1.71 -2.31
N PRO A 84 2.94 -2.65 -2.93
CA PRO A 84 4.13 -3.20 -2.31
C PRO A 84 5.30 -2.21 -2.38
N TRP A 85 6.19 -2.25 -1.39
CA TRP A 85 7.57 -1.82 -1.61
C TRP A 85 8.20 -2.65 -2.74
N VAL A 86 8.81 -1.98 -3.72
CA VAL A 86 9.42 -2.66 -4.89
C VAL A 86 10.94 -2.60 -4.84
N LEU A 87 11.50 -1.42 -4.58
CA LEU A 87 12.94 -1.20 -4.50
C LEU A 87 13.44 -1.41 -3.07
N THR A 88 14.70 -1.80 -2.93
CA THR A 88 15.36 -2.03 -1.64
C THR A 88 16.54 -1.11 -1.39
N ASN A 89 17.11 -0.52 -2.46
CA ASN A 89 18.28 0.34 -2.38
C ASN A 89 17.88 1.82 -2.43
N TYR A 90 18.04 2.49 -1.30
CA TYR A 90 17.74 3.92 -1.13
C TYR A 90 18.97 4.71 -0.65
N GLU A 91 20.17 4.12 -0.72
CA GLU A 91 21.41 4.70 -0.18
C GLU A 91 22.48 4.92 -1.25
N SER A 92 22.50 4.11 -2.31
CA SER A 92 23.50 4.25 -3.37
C SER A 92 23.29 5.53 -4.18
N PRO A 93 24.38 6.15 -4.69
CA PRO A 93 24.32 7.31 -5.59
C PRO A 93 23.62 7.00 -6.91
N GLU A 94 23.66 5.74 -7.34
CA GLU A 94 23.03 5.26 -8.57
C GLU A 94 22.17 4.03 -8.29
N LEU A 95 21.16 3.82 -9.13
CA LEU A 95 20.26 2.67 -9.04
C LEU A 95 20.15 1.96 -10.40
N ASP A 96 20.82 0.81 -10.52
CA ASP A 96 20.64 -0.07 -11.67
C ASP A 96 19.35 -0.89 -11.55
N LEU A 97 18.35 -0.54 -12.38
CA LEU A 97 17.08 -1.24 -12.46
C LEU A 97 17.18 -2.62 -13.14
N ASN A 98 18.34 -3.03 -13.64
CA ASN A 98 18.55 -4.38 -14.15
C ASN A 98 19.16 -5.31 -13.10
N LEU A 99 19.66 -4.78 -11.99
CA LEU A 99 20.28 -5.56 -10.93
C LEU A 99 19.20 -6.17 -10.00
N PRO A 100 19.06 -7.50 -9.92
CA PRO A 100 18.00 -8.13 -9.13
C PRO A 100 18.06 -7.83 -7.63
N SER A 101 19.24 -7.54 -7.07
CA SER A 101 19.40 -7.22 -5.64
C SER A 101 18.78 -5.88 -5.23
N ASN A 102 18.49 -5.00 -6.19
CA ASN A 102 17.78 -3.74 -5.95
C ASN A 102 16.26 -3.92 -5.81
N TYR A 103 15.75 -5.14 -5.97
CA TYR A 103 14.33 -5.46 -5.88
C TYR A 103 14.02 -6.27 -4.63
N ARG A 104 12.87 -5.96 -4.04
CA ARG A 104 12.32 -6.73 -2.94
C ARG A 104 11.90 -8.11 -3.42
N ASP A 105 12.11 -9.12 -2.59
CA ASP A 105 11.44 -10.41 -2.73
C ASP A 105 9.92 -10.25 -2.48
N LEU A 106 9.15 -10.14 -3.57
CA LEU A 106 7.69 -9.96 -3.54
C LEU A 106 6.94 -11.24 -3.12
N SER A 107 7.63 -12.37 -2.95
CA SER A 107 7.02 -13.58 -2.39
C SER A 107 6.86 -13.53 -0.87
N LYS A 108 7.49 -12.54 -0.21
CA LYS A 108 7.53 -12.42 1.26
C LYS A 108 6.87 -11.13 1.75
N PRO A 109 6.14 -11.17 2.87
CA PRO A 109 5.67 -9.96 3.55
C PRO A 109 6.84 -9.17 4.15
N ILE A 110 6.63 -7.89 4.49
CA ILE A 110 7.68 -7.00 5.05
C ILE A 110 8.38 -7.68 6.24
N GLY A 111 7.58 -8.22 7.17
CA GLY A 111 8.05 -8.85 8.39
C GLY A 111 9.03 -10.01 8.17
N ALA A 112 8.96 -10.68 7.02
CA ALA A 112 9.75 -11.86 6.69
C ALA A 112 10.99 -11.60 5.82
N LEU A 113 11.24 -10.34 5.42
CA LEU A 113 12.39 -9.99 4.58
C LEU A 113 13.73 -10.09 5.32
N ASN A 114 13.76 -9.57 6.55
CA ASN A 114 14.94 -9.67 7.42
C ASN A 114 14.91 -11.02 8.17
N PRO A 115 15.92 -11.90 8.00
CA PRO A 115 15.92 -13.22 8.62
C PRO A 115 15.85 -13.21 10.16
N SER A 116 16.56 -12.29 10.81
CA SER A 116 16.54 -12.17 12.28
C SER A 116 15.16 -11.74 12.78
N ARG A 117 14.52 -10.80 12.06
CA ARG A 117 13.18 -10.35 12.43
C ARG A 117 12.12 -11.40 12.13
N ARG A 118 12.30 -12.17 11.06
CA ARG A 118 11.45 -13.31 10.74
C ARG A 118 11.45 -14.33 11.87
N ALA A 119 12.64 -14.72 12.35
CA ALA A 119 12.78 -15.67 13.45
C ALA A 119 12.06 -15.19 14.71
N PHE A 120 12.19 -13.90 15.05
CA PHE A 120 11.45 -13.29 16.16
C PHE A 120 9.92 -13.42 16.00
N PHE A 121 9.38 -13.18 14.80
CA PHE A 121 7.95 -13.30 14.56
C PHE A 121 7.46 -14.75 14.54
N GLU A 122 8.27 -15.69 14.06
CA GLU A 122 7.97 -17.13 14.10
C GLU A 122 7.95 -17.61 15.56
N GLU A 123 8.97 -17.27 16.36
CA GLU A 123 9.03 -17.60 17.79
C GLU A 123 7.82 -17.03 18.56
N ARG A 124 7.46 -15.76 18.30
CA ARG A 124 6.27 -15.13 18.89
C ARG A 124 5.00 -15.93 18.56
N TYR A 125 4.86 -16.38 17.32
CA TYR A 125 3.68 -17.11 16.87
C TYR A 125 3.61 -18.50 17.52
N GLU A 126 4.74 -19.21 17.58
CA GLU A 126 4.85 -20.56 18.12
C GLU A 126 4.66 -20.62 19.65
N THR A 127 5.16 -19.60 20.35
CA THR A 127 5.08 -19.51 21.83
C THR A 127 3.83 -18.78 22.32
N TRP A 128 2.91 -18.43 21.43
CA TRP A 128 1.72 -17.66 21.77
C TRP A 128 0.72 -18.47 22.59
N GLU A 129 0.63 -18.17 23.88
CA GLU A 129 -0.34 -18.75 24.80
C GLU A 129 -1.38 -17.70 25.22
N HIS A 130 -2.57 -17.77 24.64
CA HIS A 130 -3.70 -16.92 25.02
C HIS A 130 -5.03 -17.65 24.80
N GLU A 131 -5.94 -17.59 25.77
CA GLU A 131 -7.19 -18.36 25.74
C GLU A 131 -8.15 -17.95 24.61
N VAL A 132 -8.25 -16.64 24.34
CA VAL A 132 -9.22 -16.08 23.38
C VAL A 132 -8.59 -15.62 22.05
N ILE A 133 -7.36 -15.12 22.06
CA ILE A 133 -6.73 -14.47 20.91
C ILE A 133 -5.88 -15.50 20.17
N PRO A 134 -6.17 -15.82 18.90
CA PRO A 134 -5.35 -16.75 18.10
C PRO A 134 -3.90 -16.27 17.95
N PRO A 135 -2.95 -17.17 17.71
CA PRO A 135 -1.56 -16.79 17.44
C PRO A 135 -1.46 -15.90 16.20
N PHE A 136 -0.52 -14.95 16.24
CA PHE A 136 -0.26 -14.03 15.13
C PHE A 136 1.20 -13.60 15.10
N HIS A 137 1.69 -13.36 13.88
CA HIS A 137 3.06 -12.87 13.66
C HIS A 137 3.16 -11.37 13.98
N TYR A 138 2.23 -10.57 13.45
CA TYR A 138 2.31 -9.11 13.49
C TYR A 138 1.18 -8.52 14.33
N GLY A 139 1.53 -7.78 15.40
CA GLY A 139 0.56 -7.00 16.17
C GLY A 139 0.16 -5.68 15.48
N THR A 140 0.82 -5.35 14.38
CA THR A 140 0.55 -4.17 13.55
C THR A 140 0.20 -4.58 12.13
N HIS A 141 -0.53 -3.70 11.44
CA HIS A 141 -1.06 -4.00 10.11
C HIS A 141 -0.32 -3.19 9.05
N TYR A 142 -0.13 -3.75 7.85
CA TYR A 142 0.62 -3.10 6.76
C TYR A 142 -0.05 -1.86 6.16
N SER A 143 -1.32 -1.63 6.47
CA SER A 143 -2.16 -0.54 5.95
C SER A 143 -3.06 -0.02 7.06
N THR A 144 -2.90 1.24 7.44
CA THR A 144 -3.73 1.90 8.45
C THR A 144 -4.04 3.34 8.01
N ALA A 145 -5.10 3.93 8.57
CA ALA A 145 -5.39 5.34 8.35
C ALA A 145 -4.22 6.23 8.81
N ALA A 146 -3.61 5.89 9.96
CA ALA A 146 -2.45 6.61 10.48
C ALA A 146 -1.25 6.58 9.52
N PHE A 147 -0.94 5.43 8.90
CA PHE A 147 0.12 5.35 7.89
C PHE A 147 -0.20 6.17 6.65
N THR A 148 -1.43 6.08 6.15
CA THR A 148 -1.87 6.86 4.98
C THR A 148 -1.74 8.37 5.23
N LEU A 149 -2.21 8.83 6.38
CA LEU A 149 -2.11 10.24 6.77
C LEU A 149 -0.65 10.67 6.96
N ASN A 150 0.19 9.82 7.55
CA ASN A 150 1.61 10.12 7.75
C ASN A 150 2.35 10.21 6.40
N TRP A 151 2.07 9.30 5.45
CA TRP A 151 2.62 9.37 4.09
C TRP A 151 2.23 10.66 3.36
N LEU A 152 0.99 11.11 3.52
CA LEU A 152 0.42 12.24 2.79
C LEU A 152 0.37 13.54 3.59
N VAL A 153 1.06 13.62 4.73
CA VAL A 153 0.93 14.73 5.69
C VAL A 153 1.29 16.11 5.12
N ARG A 154 1.96 16.16 3.96
CA ARG A 154 2.32 17.39 3.23
C ARG A 154 1.27 17.85 2.22
N VAL A 155 0.18 17.11 2.05
CA VAL A 155 -0.86 17.36 1.03
C VAL A 155 -2.21 17.55 1.71
N GLU A 156 -2.91 18.63 1.41
CA GLU A 156 -4.31 18.78 1.85
C GLU A 156 -5.25 17.87 1.05
N PRO A 157 -6.32 17.31 1.65
CA PRO A 157 -6.80 17.56 3.02
C PRO A 157 -6.15 16.66 4.10
N PHE A 158 -5.14 15.87 3.76
CA PHE A 158 -4.55 14.87 4.67
C PHE A 158 -3.81 15.52 5.84
N THR A 159 -3.21 16.70 5.65
CA THR A 159 -2.64 17.49 6.75
C THR A 159 -3.71 17.82 7.79
N THR A 160 -4.84 18.39 7.36
CA THR A 160 -5.96 18.70 8.27
C THR A 160 -6.46 17.47 9.02
N LEU A 161 -6.62 16.34 8.31
CA LEU A 161 -7.05 15.07 8.91
C LEU A 161 -6.01 14.50 9.89
N PHE A 162 -4.72 14.62 9.59
CA PHE A 162 -3.64 14.22 10.47
C PHE A 162 -3.64 15.03 11.77
N LEU A 163 -3.78 16.35 11.67
CA LEU A 163 -3.88 17.23 12.83
C LEU A 163 -5.11 16.89 13.68
N ALA A 164 -6.27 16.65 13.05
CA ALA A 164 -7.47 16.25 13.77
C ALA A 164 -7.28 14.94 14.57
N LEU A 165 -6.58 13.96 13.99
CA LEU A 165 -6.26 12.69 14.65
C LEU A 165 -5.28 12.88 15.82
N GLN A 166 -4.38 13.86 15.74
CA GLN A 166 -3.30 14.11 16.72
C GLN A 166 -3.61 15.26 17.70
N GLY A 167 -4.88 15.62 17.87
CA GLY A 167 -5.27 16.65 18.85
C GLY A 167 -4.87 18.08 18.46
N GLY A 168 -4.78 18.37 17.16
CA GLY A 168 -4.55 19.70 16.60
C GLY A 168 -3.09 20.08 16.38
N LYS A 169 -2.14 19.17 16.59
CA LYS A 169 -0.70 19.40 16.40
C LYS A 169 -0.07 18.32 15.55
N PHE A 170 1.07 18.63 14.93
CA PHE A 170 1.88 17.61 14.27
C PHE A 170 2.46 16.65 15.32
N ASP A 171 2.75 15.42 14.90
CA ASP A 171 3.34 14.39 15.76
C ASP A 171 4.83 14.71 16.03
N HIS A 172 5.45 13.95 16.92
CA HIS A 172 6.88 14.02 17.17
C HIS A 172 7.67 13.83 15.86
N ALA A 173 8.61 14.74 15.60
CA ALA A 173 9.35 14.80 14.32
C ALA A 173 10.04 13.47 13.95
N ASN A 174 10.50 12.68 14.93
CA ASN A 174 11.11 11.36 14.69
C ASN A 174 10.12 10.29 14.21
N ARG A 175 8.80 10.49 14.40
CA ARG A 175 7.73 9.59 13.91
C ARG A 175 7.11 10.06 12.59
N MET A 176 7.43 11.28 12.17
CA MET A 176 6.93 11.83 10.92
C MET A 176 7.69 11.23 9.73
N PHE A 177 6.98 11.05 8.62
CA PHE A 177 7.61 10.68 7.36
C PHE A 177 8.54 11.80 6.89
N ALA A 178 9.85 11.60 7.05
CA ALA A 178 10.88 12.57 6.72
C ALA A 178 11.91 12.07 5.70
N SER A 179 12.05 10.75 5.52
CA SER A 179 13.04 10.17 4.61
C SER A 179 12.56 8.84 4.03
N ILE A 180 12.78 8.62 2.73
CA ILE A 180 12.48 7.34 2.07
C ILE A 180 13.37 6.22 2.64
N ALA A 181 14.68 6.47 2.69
CA ALA A 181 15.66 5.50 3.17
C ALA A 181 15.41 5.12 4.63
N GLN A 182 15.13 6.11 5.50
CA GLN A 182 14.81 5.83 6.90
C GLN A 182 13.51 5.04 7.05
N SER A 183 12.49 5.38 6.26
CA SER A 183 11.20 4.67 6.31
C SER A 183 11.35 3.21 5.90
N TRP A 184 12.13 2.92 4.85
CA TRP A 184 12.47 1.56 4.47
C TRP A 184 13.27 0.83 5.57
N LYS A 185 14.30 1.46 6.15
CA LYS A 185 15.08 0.88 7.24
C LYS A 185 14.22 0.55 8.45
N ASN A 186 13.31 1.43 8.86
CA ASN A 186 12.37 1.19 9.95
C ASN A 186 11.51 -0.03 9.64
N CYS A 187 10.97 -0.11 8.42
CA CYS A 187 10.21 -1.27 7.95
C CYS A 187 11.02 -2.57 7.93
N GLN A 188 12.36 -2.55 8.03
CA GLN A 188 13.21 -3.73 8.09
C GLN A 188 13.70 -4.09 9.51
N ARG A 189 13.57 -3.17 10.48
CA ARG A 189 14.20 -3.28 11.80
C ARG A 189 13.21 -3.23 12.95
N ASP A 190 12.24 -2.32 12.89
CA ASP A 190 11.23 -2.18 13.94
C ASP A 190 10.23 -3.34 13.84
N THR A 191 9.95 -3.99 14.97
CA THR A 191 9.00 -5.11 15.08
C THR A 191 7.55 -4.63 15.01
N SER A 192 7.30 -3.34 15.23
CA SER A 192 6.00 -2.70 15.11
C SER A 192 5.76 -2.07 13.74
N ASP A 193 6.77 -2.03 12.85
CA ASP A 193 6.67 -1.39 11.54
C ASP A 193 6.75 -2.42 10.39
N VAL A 194 5.58 -2.87 9.95
CA VAL A 194 5.42 -3.77 8.80
C VAL A 194 4.67 -3.11 7.64
N LYS A 195 4.70 -1.77 7.55
CA LYS A 195 3.89 -1.01 6.59
C LYS A 195 4.31 -1.24 5.14
N GLU A 196 3.30 -1.38 4.28
CA GLU A 196 3.46 -1.35 2.83
C GLU A 196 3.26 0.08 2.29
N LEU A 197 3.49 0.26 1.00
CA LEU A 197 3.31 1.54 0.32
C LEU A 197 1.84 1.82 -0.04
N ILE A 198 1.60 3.06 -0.46
CA ILE A 198 0.35 3.52 -1.07
C ILE A 198 0.57 3.80 -2.56
N PRO A 199 -0.49 3.85 -3.40
CA PRO A 199 -0.37 4.12 -4.83
C PRO A 199 0.42 5.39 -5.19
N GLU A 200 0.34 6.42 -4.34
CA GLU A 200 0.89 7.76 -4.54
C GLU A 200 2.41 7.76 -4.71
N PHE A 201 3.12 6.78 -4.14
CA PHE A 201 4.56 6.55 -4.38
C PHE A 201 4.93 6.34 -5.86
N PHE A 202 3.93 6.05 -6.71
CA PHE A 202 4.13 5.73 -8.12
C PHE A 202 3.53 6.77 -9.07
N TYR A 203 2.93 7.87 -8.55
CA TYR A 203 2.39 8.92 -9.41
C TYR A 203 2.30 10.34 -8.81
N LEU A 204 2.47 10.54 -7.50
CA LEU A 204 2.21 11.82 -6.83
C LEU A 204 3.49 12.39 -6.17
N PRO A 205 4.36 13.09 -6.92
CA PRO A 205 5.59 13.68 -6.37
C PRO A 205 5.33 14.74 -5.28
N GLU A 206 4.18 15.41 -5.31
CA GLU A 206 3.81 16.49 -4.39
C GLU A 206 3.78 16.03 -2.93
N MET A 207 3.53 14.75 -2.66
CA MET A 207 3.55 14.23 -1.27
C MET A 207 4.95 14.29 -0.61
N LEU A 208 6.00 14.46 -1.41
CA LEU A 208 7.39 14.51 -0.96
C LEU A 208 7.87 15.93 -0.70
N VAL A 209 7.07 16.95 -1.02
CA VAL A 209 7.46 18.38 -0.94
C VAL A 209 6.59 19.09 0.08
N ASN A 210 7.21 19.80 1.03
CA ASN A 210 6.54 20.66 1.99
C ASN A 210 6.20 22.02 1.36
N LYS A 211 5.41 21.99 0.27
CA LYS A 211 5.05 23.18 -0.51
C LYS A 211 4.32 24.24 0.31
N ASN A 212 3.57 23.81 1.33
CA ASN A 212 2.78 24.68 2.20
C ASN A 212 3.59 25.29 3.37
N GLY A 213 4.88 24.98 3.48
CA GLY A 213 5.74 25.54 4.54
C GLY A 213 5.33 25.12 5.96
N TYR A 214 4.80 23.91 6.12
CA TYR A 214 4.39 23.39 7.43
C TYR A 214 5.58 23.29 8.40
N GLN A 215 5.31 23.59 9.68
CA GLN A 215 6.28 23.43 10.76
C GLN A 215 6.22 22.00 11.30
N LEU A 216 6.92 21.07 10.64
CA LEU A 216 6.89 19.63 10.96
C LEU A 216 7.83 19.23 12.11
N GLY A 217 8.46 20.21 12.76
CA GLY A 217 9.36 20.02 13.91
C GLY A 217 10.80 19.73 13.52
N ARG A 218 11.57 19.30 14.53
CA ARG A 218 13.00 19.00 14.44
C ARG A 218 13.27 17.64 15.10
N GLN A 219 14.04 16.80 14.43
CA GLN A 219 14.46 15.49 14.91
C GLN A 219 15.45 15.63 16.08
N GLU A 220 15.68 14.52 16.78
CA GLU A 220 16.59 14.48 17.95
C GLU A 220 18.04 14.82 17.59
N ASP A 221 18.46 14.49 16.37
CA ASP A 221 19.77 14.84 15.82
C ASP A 221 19.89 16.32 15.39
N GLY A 222 18.82 17.10 15.55
CA GLY A 222 18.75 18.49 15.17
C GLY A 222 18.29 18.75 13.73
N THR A 223 18.04 17.71 12.93
CA THR A 223 17.60 17.84 11.54
C THR A 223 16.17 18.40 11.48
N GLN A 224 15.97 19.47 10.71
CA GLN A 224 14.64 20.06 10.53
C GLN A 224 13.81 19.21 9.55
N VAL A 225 12.57 18.90 9.92
CA VAL A 225 11.66 18.16 9.03
C VAL A 225 10.99 19.16 8.08
N GLY A 226 11.24 18.97 6.78
CA GLY A 226 10.69 19.79 5.69
C GLY A 226 10.27 18.89 4.54
N ASP A 227 10.87 19.08 3.36
CA ASP A 227 10.76 18.14 2.25
C ASP A 227 11.24 16.74 2.68
N VAL A 228 10.70 15.70 2.03
CA VAL A 228 11.14 14.32 2.27
C VAL A 228 12.53 14.14 1.69
N VAL A 229 13.45 13.65 2.51
CA VAL A 229 14.81 13.28 2.08
C VAL A 229 14.71 12.12 1.10
N LEU A 230 15.09 12.40 -0.15
CA LEU A 230 15.09 11.45 -1.25
C LEU A 230 16.36 10.58 -1.24
N PRO A 231 16.31 9.40 -1.88
CA PRO A 231 17.51 8.62 -2.17
C PRO A 231 18.48 9.40 -3.06
N PRO A 232 19.80 9.19 -2.95
CA PRO A 232 20.79 9.93 -3.75
C PRO A 232 20.61 9.81 -5.27
N TRP A 233 20.07 8.69 -5.75
CA TRP A 233 19.80 8.44 -7.17
C TRP A 233 18.59 9.21 -7.73
N ALA A 234 17.83 9.93 -6.91
CA ALA A 234 16.72 10.75 -7.34
C ALA A 234 17.01 12.24 -7.11
N ALA A 235 17.25 12.99 -8.19
CA ALA A 235 17.53 14.42 -8.09
C ALA A 235 16.30 15.26 -7.75
N SER A 236 15.10 14.70 -7.91
CA SER A 236 13.82 15.38 -7.66
C SER A 236 12.71 14.40 -7.24
N PRO A 237 11.65 14.88 -6.58
CA PRO A 237 10.44 14.09 -6.31
C PRO A 237 9.85 13.43 -7.56
N GLU A 238 9.83 14.15 -8.67
CA GLU A 238 9.35 13.69 -9.97
C GLU A 238 10.21 12.53 -10.49
N GLU A 239 11.53 12.65 -10.37
CA GLU A 239 12.45 11.58 -10.74
C GLU A 239 12.28 10.35 -9.85
N PHE A 240 12.13 10.54 -8.54
CA PHE A 240 11.86 9.44 -7.61
C PHE A 240 10.60 8.66 -8.03
N VAL A 241 9.49 9.37 -8.30
CA VAL A 241 8.24 8.76 -8.74
C VAL A 241 8.39 8.06 -10.10
N ARG A 242 9.09 8.70 -11.06
CA ARG A 242 9.38 8.12 -12.38
C ARG A 242 10.13 6.80 -12.25
N ILE A 243 11.19 6.75 -11.44
CA ILE A 243 12.01 5.56 -11.23
C ILE A 243 11.20 4.47 -10.51
N ASN A 244 10.39 4.79 -9.50
CA ASN A 244 9.49 3.83 -8.86
C ASN A 244 8.52 3.18 -9.85
N ARG A 245 7.94 3.97 -10.76
CA ARG A 245 7.05 3.46 -11.82
C ARG A 245 7.78 2.51 -12.77
N MET A 246 9.04 2.82 -13.13
CA MET A 246 9.87 1.96 -13.96
C MET A 246 10.29 0.67 -13.25
N GLY A 247 10.75 0.76 -12.00
CA GLY A 247 11.13 -0.39 -11.18
C GLY A 247 9.96 -1.35 -11.00
N LYS A 248 8.75 -0.84 -10.74
CA LYS A 248 7.54 -1.65 -10.68
C LYS A 248 7.22 -2.42 -11.97
N ALA A 249 7.54 -1.86 -13.14
CA ALA A 249 7.34 -2.55 -14.41
C ALA A 249 8.30 -3.75 -14.57
N LYS A 250 9.53 -3.64 -14.02
CA LYS A 250 10.57 -4.67 -14.12
C LYS A 250 10.52 -5.73 -13.01
N GLY A 251 10.20 -5.34 -11.77
CA GLY A 251 10.20 -6.25 -10.61
C GLY A 251 9.18 -7.40 -10.67
N GLY A 252 8.25 -7.39 -11.65
CA GLY A 252 7.26 -8.44 -11.89
C GLY A 252 7.57 -9.40 -13.03
N SER A 253 8.76 -9.34 -13.66
CA SER A 253 9.06 -10.09 -14.89
C SER A 253 9.43 -11.57 -14.70
N LYS A 254 9.01 -12.23 -13.61
CA LYS A 254 9.06 -13.70 -13.54
C LYS A 254 7.79 -14.27 -14.22
N PRO A 255 7.91 -15.28 -15.10
CA PRO A 255 6.77 -15.86 -15.80
C PRO A 255 5.75 -16.46 -14.81
N PRO A 256 4.45 -16.43 -15.14
CA PRO A 256 3.35 -16.79 -14.23
C PRO A 256 3.25 -18.30 -13.89
N ASP A 257 4.11 -19.15 -14.41
CA ASP A 257 4.00 -20.61 -14.25
C ASP A 257 4.43 -21.16 -12.87
N GLN A 258 4.75 -20.30 -11.89
CA GLN A 258 5.21 -20.75 -10.56
C GLN A 258 4.48 -20.13 -9.36
N ALA A 259 3.34 -19.45 -9.56
CA ALA A 259 2.65 -18.74 -8.47
C ALA A 259 1.17 -19.15 -8.28
N LEU A 260 0.86 -20.44 -8.37
CA LEU A 260 -0.38 -21.00 -7.80
C LEU A 260 0.00 -21.92 -6.64
N PRO A 261 -0.12 -21.49 -5.38
CA PRO A 261 -0.20 -22.43 -4.28
C PRO A 261 -1.55 -23.13 -4.34
N HIS A 262 -1.51 -24.45 -4.33
CA HIS A 262 -2.64 -25.32 -4.06
C HIS A 262 -3.32 -24.89 -2.74
N LEU A 263 -4.43 -24.15 -2.84
CA LEU A 263 -5.44 -24.12 -1.77
C LEU A 263 -6.25 -25.41 -1.88
N GLY A 264 -5.64 -26.50 -1.43
CA GLY A 264 -6.29 -27.75 -1.09
C GLY A 264 -6.16 -27.96 0.40
N GLN A 265 -7.30 -28.00 1.09
CA GLN A 265 -7.55 -28.66 2.36
C GLN A 265 -6.51 -28.48 3.48
N GLN A 266 -6.85 -27.61 4.44
CA GLN A 266 -6.93 -27.92 5.87
C GLN A 266 -7.77 -26.85 6.56
#